data_AF-A0A6C1QTJ2-F1
#
_entry.id   AF-A0A6C1QTJ2-F1
#
_cell.length_a   1.000
_cell.length_b   1.000
_cell.length_c   1.000
_cell.angle_alpha   90.00
_cell.angle_beta   90.00
_cell.angle_gamma   90.00
#
_symmetry.space_group_name_H-M   'P 1'
#
loop_
_entity.id
_entity.type
_entity.pdbx_description
1 polymer ?
#
loop_
_entity_poly.entity_id
_entity_poly.type
_entity_poly.pdbx_seq_one_letter_code
_entity_poly.pdbx_strand_id
1 'polypeptide(L)'
;MWRRWARLRNRRWRVTDMALDRLGLQKSSLLDYPGRVAAVVFTHGCPLRCPYCHNGELISGPIPAGFVTRAEVMDHLRRRRALLGGVVITGGEPLMHADLPQLIAEVGAIGLPVKIDTCGAYPDRLQEILAMPEVDHVALDIKTAPEHYDRVRGNGTDLLRTIRILRDSTTSYHFRTTIAPDVVTDEDLTSIAALIEPGDTWVRQPYRAPVPA
;
A
#
# COMPACT_ATOMS: atom_id res chain seq x y z
N MET A 1 -27.86 6.09 -2.38
CA MET A 1 -26.77 5.57 -1.52
C MET A 1 -25.51 6.44 -1.50
N TRP A 2 -25.21 7.23 -2.54
CA TRP A 2 -24.07 8.18 -2.60
C TRP A 2 -24.09 9.35 -1.58
N ARG A 3 -25.26 9.71 -1.03
CA ARG A 3 -25.42 10.88 -0.14
C ARG A 3 -24.95 10.68 1.31
N ARG A 4 -24.65 9.45 1.73
CA ARG A 4 -24.18 9.16 3.11
C ARG A 4 -22.66 9.32 3.27
N TRP A 5 -21.89 9.10 2.20
CA TRP A 5 -20.44 9.31 2.16
C TRP A 5 -20.01 10.77 2.01
N ALA A 6 -20.93 11.65 1.61
CA ALA A 6 -20.70 13.10 1.53
C ALA A 6 -20.46 13.78 2.90
N ARG A 7 -20.73 13.10 4.02
CA ARG A 7 -20.62 13.68 5.37
C ARG A 7 -19.30 13.38 6.09
N LEU A 8 -18.41 12.55 5.52
CA LEU A 8 -17.04 12.36 6.02
C LEU A 8 -16.06 13.40 5.45
N ARG A 9 -16.57 14.49 4.86
CA ARG A 9 -15.84 15.42 3.99
C ARG A 9 -14.83 16.34 4.67
N ASN A 10 -14.61 16.34 5.98
CA ASN A 10 -13.75 17.38 6.59
C ASN A 10 -13.05 16.99 7.91
N ARG A 11 -12.66 15.73 8.11
CA ARG A 11 -11.67 15.40 9.15
C ARG A 11 -10.33 15.14 8.48
N ARG A 12 -9.55 16.21 8.36
CA ARG A 12 -8.14 16.16 7.97
C ARG A 12 -7.38 15.55 9.17
N TRP A 13 -6.57 14.52 8.92
CA TRP A 13 -5.68 13.95 9.92
C TRP A 13 -4.82 15.06 10.54
N ARG A 14 -4.69 15.07 11.86
CA ARG A 14 -3.72 15.94 12.55
C ARG A 14 -2.33 15.36 12.33
N VAL A 15 -1.29 16.18 12.46
CA VAL A 15 0.11 15.73 12.32
C VAL A 15 0.45 14.59 13.28
N THR A 16 -0.16 14.56 14.47
CA THR A 16 -0.07 13.46 15.44
C THR A 16 -0.68 12.16 14.93
N ASP A 17 -1.71 12.24 14.08
CA ASP A 17 -2.38 11.10 13.47
C ASP A 17 -1.68 10.65 12.17
N MET A 18 -0.42 11.03 12.00
CA MET A 18 0.42 10.58 10.88
C MET A 18 1.65 9.82 11.35
N ALA A 19 1.87 9.70 12.66
CA ALA A 19 2.90 8.82 13.21
C ALA A 19 2.44 7.36 13.12
N LEU A 20 3.35 6.45 12.84
CA LEU A 20 3.13 5.00 12.85
C LEU A 20 3.20 4.46 14.29
N ASP A 21 2.50 5.10 15.23
CA ASP A 21 2.44 4.69 16.64
C ASP A 21 1.41 3.56 16.86
N ARG A 22 0.34 3.55 16.07
CA ARG A 22 -0.69 2.52 16.03
C ARG A 22 -0.83 1.92 14.63
N LEU A 23 -0.83 0.60 14.58
CA LEU A 23 -0.75 -0.17 13.34
C LEU A 23 -1.74 -1.35 13.39
N GLY A 24 -2.35 -1.66 12.25
CA GLY A 24 -3.09 -2.92 12.10
C GLY A 24 -2.09 -4.06 11.93
N LEU A 25 -2.35 -5.21 12.53
CA LEU A 25 -1.45 -6.36 12.46
C LEU A 25 -2.21 -7.63 12.11
N GLN A 26 -1.97 -8.14 10.91
CA GLN A 26 -2.25 -9.54 10.60
C GLN A 26 -0.99 -10.35 10.89
N LYS A 27 -1.10 -11.24 11.88
CA LYS A 27 0.03 -11.95 12.48
C LYS A 27 0.80 -12.85 11.51
N SER A 28 0.12 -13.35 10.47
CA SER A 28 0.70 -14.18 9.41
C SER A 28 -0.17 -14.17 8.15
N SER A 29 0.48 -14.23 6.99
CA SER A 29 -0.09 -14.37 5.66
C SER A 29 0.81 -15.25 4.81
N LEU A 30 0.19 -15.99 3.88
CA LEU A 30 0.88 -16.78 2.85
C LEU A 30 0.70 -16.16 1.45
N LEU A 31 0.00 -15.03 1.35
CA LEU A 31 -0.45 -14.45 0.08
C LEU A 31 0.23 -13.12 -0.22
N ASP A 32 0.54 -12.33 0.81
CA ASP A 32 0.90 -10.93 0.64
C ASP A 32 2.39 -10.71 0.32
N TYR A 33 3.24 -11.73 0.48
CA TYR A 33 4.67 -11.66 0.20
C TYR A 33 5.08 -12.83 -0.71
N PRO A 34 5.55 -12.57 -1.94
CA PRO A 34 5.95 -13.62 -2.86
C PRO A 34 6.93 -14.62 -2.23
N GLY A 35 6.51 -15.89 -2.16
CA GLY A 35 7.35 -17.00 -1.68
C GLY A 35 7.65 -17.00 -0.17
N ARG A 36 7.00 -16.15 0.64
CA ARG A 36 7.32 -16.01 2.07
C ARG A 36 6.06 -16.04 2.94
N VAL A 37 6.20 -16.65 4.12
CA VAL A 37 5.25 -16.43 5.23
C VAL A 37 5.54 -15.05 5.80
N ALA A 38 4.57 -14.13 5.79
CA ALA A 38 4.82 -12.75 6.24
C ALA A 38 3.82 -12.27 7.28
N ALA A 39 4.24 -11.35 8.15
CA ALA A 39 3.29 -10.53 8.89
C ALA A 39 2.86 -9.35 8.01
N VAL A 40 1.62 -8.90 8.13
CA VAL A 40 1.11 -7.75 7.38
C VAL A 40 0.79 -6.63 8.36
N VAL A 41 1.43 -5.48 8.14
CA VAL A 41 1.31 -4.27 8.95
C VAL A 41 0.53 -3.24 8.14
N PHE A 42 -0.61 -2.81 8.67
CA PHE A 42 -1.51 -1.87 8.03
C PHE A 42 -1.31 -0.47 8.61
N THR A 43 -0.93 0.48 7.76
CA THR A 43 -0.91 1.90 8.06
C THR A 43 -2.29 2.52 7.85
N HIS A 44 -2.50 3.67 8.49
CA HIS A 44 -3.68 4.53 8.34
C HIS A 44 -3.39 5.75 7.47
N GLY A 45 -4.42 6.39 6.95
CA GLY A 45 -4.31 7.53 6.05
C GLY A 45 -4.02 7.11 4.61
N CYS A 46 -4.69 7.74 3.66
CA CYS A 46 -4.43 7.52 2.23
C CYS A 46 -4.73 8.81 1.44
N PRO A 47 -3.92 9.20 0.45
CA PRO A 47 -4.22 10.34 -0.40
C PRO A 47 -5.37 10.06 -1.37
N LEU A 48 -5.59 8.79 -1.73
CA LEU A 48 -6.62 8.40 -2.70
C LEU A 48 -8.00 8.25 -2.06
N ARG A 49 -9.05 8.23 -2.89
CA ARG A 49 -10.44 7.96 -2.52
C ARG A 49 -11.07 6.95 -3.48
N CYS A 50 -10.42 5.79 -3.65
CA CYS A 50 -10.89 4.73 -4.53
C CYS A 50 -12.32 4.30 -4.16
N PRO A 51 -13.29 4.33 -5.09
CA PRO A 51 -14.69 3.93 -4.81
C PRO A 51 -14.83 2.48 -4.32
N TYR A 52 -13.87 1.63 -4.65
CA TYR A 52 -13.84 0.20 -4.32
C TYR A 52 -12.93 -0.15 -3.13
N CYS A 53 -12.44 0.84 -2.36
CA CYS A 53 -11.45 0.59 -1.32
C CYS A 53 -11.96 -0.42 -0.27
N HIS A 54 -11.28 -1.56 -0.16
CA HIS A 54 -11.57 -2.57 0.88
C HIS A 54 -11.27 -2.06 2.29
N ASN A 55 -10.29 -1.16 2.40
CA ASN A 55 -9.84 -0.57 3.66
C ASN A 55 -10.34 0.87 3.81
N GLY A 56 -11.60 1.14 3.43
CA GLY A 56 -12.16 2.49 3.40
C GLY A 56 -12.08 3.23 4.75
N GLU A 57 -12.11 2.50 5.87
CA GLU A 57 -11.93 3.04 7.22
C GLU A 57 -10.52 3.59 7.48
N LEU A 58 -9.50 3.11 6.75
CA LEU A 58 -8.12 3.57 6.89
C LEU A 58 -7.89 4.90 6.18
N ILE A 59 -8.72 5.28 5.22
CA ILE A 59 -8.50 6.47 4.39
C ILE A 59 -8.48 7.76 5.22
N SER A 60 -9.47 7.93 6.08
CA SER A 60 -9.68 9.12 6.90
C SER A 60 -10.58 8.83 8.09
N GLY A 61 -10.29 9.39 9.25
CA GLY A 61 -11.10 9.18 10.45
C GLY A 61 -10.22 9.08 11.68
N PRO A 62 -10.71 8.50 12.78
CA PRO A 62 -9.84 8.03 13.85
C PRO A 62 -9.15 6.71 13.44
N ILE A 63 -8.01 6.41 14.05
CA ILE A 63 -7.35 5.11 13.93
C ILE A 63 -8.31 4.01 14.45
N PRO A 64 -8.50 2.89 13.73
CA PRO A 64 -9.36 1.81 14.19
C PRO A 64 -8.98 1.31 15.58
N ALA A 65 -9.97 1.03 16.43
CA ALA A 65 -9.74 0.63 17.81
C ALA A 65 -8.89 -0.64 17.95
N GLY A 66 -8.95 -1.55 16.97
CA GLY A 66 -8.17 -2.80 16.94
C GLY A 66 -6.70 -2.66 16.53
N PHE A 67 -6.23 -1.46 16.17
CA PHE A 67 -4.81 -1.24 15.88
C PHE A 67 -3.99 -1.35 17.17
N VAL A 68 -2.84 -2.00 17.11
CA VAL A 68 -1.94 -2.18 18.27
C VAL A 68 -0.81 -1.17 18.20
N THR A 69 -0.07 -0.99 19.30
CA THR A 69 1.09 -0.11 19.31
C THR A 69 2.22 -0.66 18.43
N ARG A 70 3.06 0.22 17.90
CA ARG A 70 4.31 -0.17 17.20
C ARG A 70 5.18 -1.10 18.04
N ALA A 71 5.24 -0.89 19.36
CA ALA A 71 5.95 -1.77 20.27
C ALA A 71 5.37 -3.19 20.27
N GLU A 72 4.05 -3.34 20.33
CA GLU A 72 3.38 -4.65 20.25
C GLU A 72 3.59 -5.33 18.89
N VAL A 73 3.61 -4.56 17.79
CA VAL A 73 3.98 -5.08 16.46
C VAL A 73 5.40 -5.63 16.50
N MET A 74 6.38 -4.83 16.91
CA MET A 74 7.78 -5.24 16.95
C MET A 74 8.01 -6.43 17.87
N ASP A 75 7.30 -6.51 18.99
CA ASP A 75 7.35 -7.65 19.90
C ASP A 75 6.79 -8.94 19.27
N HIS A 76 5.70 -8.85 18.52
CA HIS A 76 5.20 -10.00 17.75
C HIS A 76 6.22 -10.44 16.69
N LEU A 77 6.79 -9.50 15.94
CA LEU A 77 7.78 -9.79 14.91
C LEU A 77 9.03 -10.46 15.50
N ARG A 78 9.57 -9.93 16.61
CA ARG A 78 10.72 -10.54 17.33
C ARG A 78 10.44 -11.96 17.77
N ARG A 79 9.28 -12.21 18.40
CA ARG A 79 8.88 -13.55 18.85
C ARG A 79 8.69 -14.53 17.70
N ARG A 80 8.26 -14.06 16.53
CA ARG A 80 7.93 -14.89 15.37
C ARG A 80 8.98 -14.89 14.27
N ARG A 81 10.13 -14.20 14.45
CA ARG A 81 11.15 -14.02 13.39
C ARG A 81 11.62 -15.32 12.74
N ALA A 82 11.67 -16.43 13.49
CA ALA A 82 12.12 -17.73 12.96
C ALA A 82 11.09 -18.39 12.03
N LEU A 83 9.83 -17.93 12.06
CA LEU A 83 8.72 -18.45 11.28
C LEU A 83 8.26 -17.48 10.18
N LEU A 84 8.59 -16.20 10.34
CA LEU A 84 8.32 -15.17 9.36
C LEU A 84 9.50 -15.09 8.39
N GLY A 85 9.23 -15.12 7.10
CA GLY A 85 10.19 -14.84 6.05
C GLY A 85 10.29 -13.35 5.71
N GLY A 86 9.38 -12.50 6.20
CA GLY A 86 9.40 -11.05 5.98
C GLY A 86 8.17 -10.33 6.55
N VAL A 87 8.10 -9.03 6.29
CA VAL A 87 6.98 -8.16 6.70
C VAL A 87 6.47 -7.38 5.51
N VAL A 88 5.15 -7.33 5.33
CA VAL A 88 4.49 -6.49 4.34
C VAL A 88 3.97 -5.24 5.04
N ILE A 89 4.36 -4.06 4.60
CA ILE A 89 3.80 -2.78 5.06
C ILE A 89 2.85 -2.26 3.98
N THR A 90 1.57 -2.15 4.34
CA THR A 90 0.44 -1.86 3.44
C THR A 90 -0.64 -1.05 4.19
N GLY A 91 -1.89 -1.10 3.74
CA GLY A 91 -3.06 -0.55 4.44
C GLY A 91 -3.62 0.66 3.74
N GLY A 92 -3.39 1.84 4.30
CA GLY A 92 -3.67 3.13 3.66
C GLY A 92 -2.64 3.43 2.57
N GLU A 93 -1.71 4.34 2.85
CA GLU A 93 -0.54 4.59 2.01
C GLU A 93 0.72 4.74 2.88
N PRO A 94 1.57 3.69 2.95
CA PRO A 94 2.77 3.71 3.80
C PRO A 94 3.66 4.93 3.53
N LEU A 95 3.85 5.32 2.26
CA LEU A 95 4.77 6.41 1.91
C LEU A 95 4.26 7.80 2.35
N MET A 96 3.03 7.94 2.84
CA MET A 96 2.58 9.21 3.42
C MET A 96 3.23 9.50 4.79
N HIS A 97 3.76 8.47 5.46
CA HIS A 97 4.28 8.58 6.83
C HIS A 97 5.76 8.92 6.84
N ALA A 98 6.12 9.98 7.56
CA ALA A 98 7.52 10.44 7.66
C ALA A 98 8.41 9.51 8.48
N ASP A 99 7.82 8.72 9.36
CA ASP A 99 8.50 7.78 10.24
C ASP A 99 8.54 6.33 9.71
N LEU A 100 8.13 6.13 8.44
CA LEU A 100 8.22 4.83 7.74
C LEU A 100 9.66 4.31 7.67
N PRO A 101 10.70 5.10 7.29
CA PRO A 101 12.07 4.59 7.24
C PRO A 101 12.56 4.02 8.58
N GLN A 102 12.14 4.61 9.70
CA GLN A 102 12.48 4.12 11.04
C GLN A 102 11.81 2.77 11.29
N LEU A 103 10.56 2.57 10.86
CA LEU A 103 9.88 1.27 11.00
C LEU A 103 10.56 0.20 10.14
N ILE A 104 10.94 0.54 8.91
CA ILE A 104 11.69 -0.36 8.02
C ILE A 104 13.01 -0.78 8.67
N ALA A 105 13.79 0.17 9.19
CA ALA A 105 15.06 -0.11 9.87
C ALA A 105 14.88 -0.98 11.12
N GLU A 106 13.84 -0.76 11.92
CA GLU A 106 13.52 -1.61 13.07
C GLU A 106 13.20 -3.06 12.69
N VAL A 107 12.48 -3.26 11.59
CA VAL A 107 12.18 -4.59 11.05
C VAL A 107 13.45 -5.25 10.49
N GLY A 108 14.29 -4.50 9.78
CA GLY A 108 15.59 -4.97 9.29
C GLY A 108 16.54 -5.38 10.41
N ALA A 109 16.60 -4.62 11.50
CA ALA A 109 17.46 -4.89 12.65
C ALA A 109 17.17 -6.23 13.33
N ILE A 110 15.97 -6.81 13.14
CA ILE A 110 15.62 -8.14 13.63
C ILE A 110 15.74 -9.25 12.56
N GLY A 111 16.30 -8.91 11.39
CA GLY A 111 16.64 -9.84 10.31
C GLY A 111 15.48 -10.18 9.38
N LEU A 112 14.41 -9.38 9.35
CA LEU A 112 13.29 -9.59 8.44
C LEU A 112 13.34 -8.59 7.28
N PRO A 113 13.23 -9.04 6.01
CA PRO A 113 13.08 -8.12 4.89
C PRO A 113 11.66 -7.57 4.84
N VAL A 114 11.53 -6.45 4.13
CA VAL A 114 10.31 -5.66 4.02
C VAL A 114 9.83 -5.64 2.58
N LYS A 115 8.55 -5.92 2.41
CA LYS A 115 7.79 -5.61 1.20
C LYS A 115 6.91 -4.39 1.43
N ILE A 116 6.92 -3.45 0.48
CA ILE A 116 6.06 -2.27 0.51
C ILE A 116 4.93 -2.40 -0.51
N ASP A 117 3.70 -2.16 -0.07
CA ASP A 117 2.55 -1.98 -0.95
C ASP A 117 2.21 -0.48 -1.02
N THR A 118 2.15 0.07 -2.22
CA THR A 118 1.90 1.51 -2.43
C THR A 118 0.92 1.76 -3.57
N CYS A 119 0.19 2.87 -3.50
CA CYS A 119 -0.65 3.38 -4.57
C CYS A 119 0.07 4.33 -5.54
N GLY A 120 1.37 4.59 -5.32
CA GLY A 120 2.23 5.37 -6.22
C GLY A 120 2.08 6.88 -6.14
N ALA A 121 1.51 7.40 -5.05
CA ALA A 121 1.29 8.83 -4.86
C ALA A 121 2.53 9.63 -4.39
N TYR A 122 3.60 8.95 -3.97
CA TYR A 122 4.78 9.58 -3.35
C TYR A 122 6.09 9.07 -3.97
N PRO A 123 6.37 9.39 -5.26
CA PRO A 123 7.54 8.89 -5.98
C PRO A 123 8.88 9.24 -5.31
N ASP A 124 9.04 10.47 -4.80
CA ASP A 124 10.28 10.89 -4.12
C ASP A 124 10.60 10.02 -2.91
N ARG A 125 9.59 9.75 -2.09
CA ARG A 125 9.73 8.90 -0.90
C ARG A 125 9.95 7.44 -1.23
N LEU A 126 9.33 6.96 -2.33
CA LEU A 126 9.63 5.63 -2.83
C LEU A 126 11.11 5.51 -3.17
N GLN A 127 11.67 6.50 -3.89
CA GLN A 127 13.09 6.49 -4.24
C GLN A 127 13.99 6.47 -3.00
N GLU A 128 13.63 7.20 -1.94
CA GLU A 128 14.35 7.16 -0.66
C GLU A 128 14.34 5.77 0.00
N ILE A 129 13.16 5.13 0.08
CA ILE A 129 13.06 3.81 0.73
C ILE A 129 13.67 2.67 -0.09
N LEU A 130 13.74 2.79 -1.42
CA LEU A 130 14.39 1.79 -2.28
C LEU A 130 15.91 1.74 -2.08
N ALA A 131 16.52 2.80 -1.53
CA ALA A 131 17.92 2.79 -1.14
C ALA A 131 18.18 2.00 0.15
N MET A 132 17.13 1.60 0.87
CA MET A 132 17.25 0.83 2.11
C MET A 132 17.39 -0.67 1.80
N PRO A 133 18.45 -1.35 2.27
CA PRO A 133 18.69 -2.77 1.95
C PRO A 133 17.63 -3.72 2.51
N GLU A 134 16.85 -3.27 3.49
CA GLU A 134 15.74 -4.03 4.06
C GLU A 134 14.56 -4.18 3.08
N VAL A 135 14.38 -3.23 2.16
CA VAL A 135 13.26 -3.22 1.21
C VAL A 135 13.65 -4.06 -0.01
N ASP A 136 13.18 -5.31 -0.05
CA ASP A 136 13.54 -6.25 -1.12
C ASP A 136 12.42 -6.42 -2.17
N HIS A 137 11.20 -5.94 -1.90
CA HIS A 137 10.08 -6.07 -2.81
C HIS A 137 9.08 -4.90 -2.74
N VAL A 138 8.57 -4.44 -3.88
CA VAL A 138 7.47 -3.46 -3.96
C VAL A 138 6.29 -4.00 -4.77
N ALA A 139 5.07 -3.83 -4.26
CA ALA A 139 3.85 -3.97 -5.05
C ALA A 139 3.23 -2.59 -5.30
N LEU A 140 3.20 -2.17 -6.56
CA LEU A 140 2.56 -0.92 -6.95
C LEU A 140 1.16 -1.21 -7.48
N ASP A 141 0.15 -0.58 -6.89
CA ASP A 141 -1.21 -0.65 -7.38
C ASP A 141 -1.51 0.43 -8.43
N ILE A 142 -1.69 0.01 -9.68
CA ILE A 142 -2.23 0.82 -10.77
C ILE A 142 -3.76 0.76 -10.68
N LYS A 143 -4.38 1.84 -10.22
CA LYS A 143 -5.80 1.86 -9.83
C LYS A 143 -6.78 2.04 -10.99
N THR A 144 -6.34 2.65 -12.08
CA THR A 144 -7.04 2.87 -13.37
C THR A 144 -6.00 3.42 -14.38
N ALA A 145 -6.42 3.79 -15.59
CA ALA A 145 -5.52 4.40 -16.57
C ALA A 145 -4.95 5.74 -16.06
N PRO A 146 -3.69 6.10 -16.35
CA PRO A 146 -3.07 7.34 -15.85
C PRO A 146 -3.87 8.62 -16.15
N GLU A 147 -4.48 8.69 -17.33
CA GLU A 147 -5.35 9.78 -17.79
C GLU A 147 -6.66 9.88 -17.02
N HIS A 148 -7.06 8.84 -16.30
CA HIS A 148 -8.30 8.73 -15.53
C HIS A 148 -8.07 8.64 -14.01
N TYR A 149 -6.86 8.95 -13.53
CA TYR A 149 -6.51 8.82 -12.11
C TYR A 149 -7.31 9.77 -11.18
N ASP A 150 -7.97 10.78 -11.74
CA ASP A 150 -8.93 11.63 -11.02
C ASP A 150 -10.12 10.85 -10.46
N ARG A 151 -10.52 9.74 -11.10
CA ARG A 151 -11.59 8.83 -10.61
C ARG A 151 -11.30 8.26 -9.23
N VAL A 152 -10.02 8.13 -8.87
CA VAL A 152 -9.57 7.69 -7.54
C VAL A 152 -8.96 8.83 -6.71
N ARG A 153 -9.10 10.08 -7.18
CA ARG A 153 -8.48 11.28 -6.61
C ARG A 153 -6.96 11.20 -6.50
N GLY A 154 -6.34 10.52 -7.46
CA GLY A 154 -4.89 10.45 -7.60
C GLY A 154 -4.37 11.33 -8.72
N ASN A 155 -3.08 11.20 -8.99
CA ASN A 155 -2.38 11.88 -10.07
C ASN A 155 -1.66 10.86 -10.95
N GLY A 156 -2.05 10.77 -12.23
CA GLY A 156 -1.42 9.87 -13.19
C GLY A 156 0.06 10.19 -13.45
N THR A 157 0.47 11.45 -13.27
CA THR A 157 1.88 11.86 -13.42
C THR A 157 2.76 11.23 -12.33
N ASP A 158 2.28 11.24 -11.09
CA ASP A 158 3.00 10.63 -9.96
C ASP A 158 3.07 9.11 -10.10
N LEU A 159 1.99 8.48 -10.61
CA LEU A 159 1.99 7.07 -10.97
C LEU A 159 3.06 6.75 -12.01
N LEU A 160 3.08 7.47 -13.14
CA LEU A 160 4.04 7.23 -14.22
C LEU A 160 5.48 7.43 -13.76
N ARG A 161 5.73 8.43 -12.90
CA ARG A 161 7.04 8.64 -12.27
C ARG A 161 7.41 7.47 -11.36
N THR A 162 6.47 6.98 -10.56
CA THR A 162 6.66 5.82 -9.69
C THR A 162 6.99 4.55 -10.48
N ILE A 163 6.32 4.31 -11.61
CA ILE A 163 6.62 3.17 -12.52
C ILE A 163 8.07 3.24 -13.00
N ARG A 164 8.53 4.43 -13.45
CA ARG A 164 9.92 4.62 -13.91
C ARG A 164 10.93 4.36 -12.79
N ILE A 165 10.68 4.91 -11.59
CA ILE A 165 11.55 4.70 -10.42
C ILE A 165 11.71 3.20 -10.10
N LEU A 166 10.63 2.43 -10.17
CA LEU A 166 10.69 0.98 -9.92
C LEU A 166 11.51 0.25 -10.97
N ARG A 167 11.32 0.57 -12.26
CA ARG A 167 12.10 -0.02 -13.36
C ARG A 167 13.58 0.29 -13.29
N ASP A 168 13.92 1.50 -12.86
CA ASP A 168 15.32 1.93 -12.70
C ASP A 168 15.96 1.38 -11.41
N SER A 169 15.17 0.76 -10.52
CA SER A 169 15.64 0.19 -9.26
C SER A 169 16.12 -1.26 -9.42
N THR A 170 16.98 -1.71 -8.50
CA THR A 170 17.36 -3.12 -8.39
C THR A 170 16.42 -3.93 -7.49
N THR A 171 15.46 -3.28 -6.83
CA THR A 171 14.50 -3.93 -5.93
C THR A 171 13.45 -4.65 -6.76
N SER A 172 13.11 -5.88 -6.36
CA SER A 172 12.06 -6.65 -7.03
C SER A 172 10.72 -5.92 -6.95
N TYR A 173 9.91 -5.95 -8.01
CA TYR A 173 8.61 -5.31 -7.99
C TYR A 173 7.56 -6.07 -8.82
N HIS A 174 6.30 -5.75 -8.59
CA HIS A 174 5.23 -6.10 -9.52
C HIS A 174 4.13 -5.05 -9.50
N PHE A 175 3.39 -4.96 -10.59
CA PHE A 175 2.21 -4.13 -10.71
C PHE A 175 0.96 -4.93 -10.37
N ARG A 176 -0.02 -4.26 -9.77
CA ARG A 176 -1.34 -4.82 -9.48
C ARG A 176 -2.43 -3.91 -9.98
N THR A 177 -3.51 -4.49 -10.48
CA THR A 177 -4.73 -3.75 -10.82
C THR A 177 -5.94 -4.54 -10.35
N THR A 178 -6.73 -3.96 -9.46
CA THR A 178 -8.06 -4.49 -9.13
C THR A 178 -9.03 -4.13 -10.24
N ILE A 179 -9.67 -5.14 -10.83
CA ILE A 179 -10.64 -4.97 -11.92
C ILE A 179 -11.98 -4.52 -11.34
N ALA A 180 -12.03 -3.28 -10.86
CA ALA A 180 -13.17 -2.70 -10.18
C ALA A 180 -14.20 -2.14 -11.18
N PRO A 181 -15.47 -2.55 -11.10
CA PRO A 181 -16.53 -2.00 -11.94
C PRO A 181 -16.58 -0.47 -11.85
N ASP A 182 -16.90 0.17 -12.97
CA ASP A 182 -17.06 1.63 -13.13
C ASP A 182 -15.79 2.47 -12.86
N VAL A 183 -14.66 1.85 -12.48
CA VAL A 183 -13.37 2.53 -12.28
C VAL A 183 -12.31 2.05 -13.26
N VAL A 184 -12.34 0.76 -13.61
CA VAL A 184 -11.44 0.13 -14.58
C VAL A 184 -12.29 -0.52 -15.68
N THR A 185 -12.37 0.15 -16.83
CA THR A 185 -13.03 -0.33 -18.05
C THR A 185 -12.07 -1.12 -18.94
N ASP A 186 -12.56 -1.72 -20.02
CA ASP A 186 -11.71 -2.40 -21.02
C ASP A 186 -10.74 -1.42 -21.72
N GLU A 187 -11.15 -0.17 -21.91
CA GLU A 187 -10.28 0.90 -22.41
C GLU A 187 -9.18 1.22 -21.42
N ASP A 188 -9.52 1.32 -20.12
CA ASP A 188 -8.52 1.54 -19.07
C ASP A 188 -7.52 0.38 -19.01
N LEU A 189 -7.99 -0.87 -19.14
CA LEU A 189 -7.12 -2.03 -19.17
C LEU A 189 -6.19 -2.03 -20.38
N THR A 190 -6.66 -1.53 -21.53
CA THR A 190 -5.82 -1.37 -22.72
C THR A 190 -4.74 -0.32 -22.49
N SER A 191 -5.10 0.82 -21.90
CA SER A 191 -4.15 1.88 -21.53
C SER A 191 -3.12 1.39 -20.52
N ILE A 192 -3.56 0.69 -19.46
CA ILE A 192 -2.65 0.09 -18.46
C ILE A 192 -1.75 -0.97 -19.12
N ALA A 193 -2.29 -1.84 -19.98
CA ALA A 193 -1.52 -2.86 -20.66
C ALA A 193 -0.41 -2.25 -21.54
N ALA A 194 -0.66 -1.10 -22.16
CA ALA A 194 0.34 -0.36 -22.93
C ALA A 194 1.47 0.23 -22.06
N LEU A 195 1.24 0.38 -20.75
CA LEU A 195 2.31 0.75 -19.82
C LEU A 195 3.22 -0.42 -19.48
N ILE A 196 2.76 -1.67 -19.56
CA ILE A 196 3.51 -2.86 -19.10
C ILE A 196 4.58 -3.23 -20.13
N GLU A 197 5.84 -3.28 -19.70
CA GLU A 197 6.98 -3.61 -20.55
C GLU A 197 7.41 -5.08 -20.41
N PRO A 198 8.13 -5.65 -21.39
CA PRO A 198 8.73 -6.97 -21.24
C PRO A 198 9.61 -7.06 -19.99
N GLY A 199 9.30 -8.02 -19.12
CA GLY A 199 9.99 -8.20 -17.82
C GLY A 199 9.15 -7.75 -16.63
N ASP A 200 8.16 -6.88 -16.84
CA ASP A 200 7.23 -6.52 -15.77
C ASP A 200 6.29 -7.69 -15.44
N THR A 201 6.00 -7.84 -14.14
CA THR A 201 4.91 -8.70 -13.69
C THR A 201 3.68 -7.84 -13.40
N TRP A 202 2.57 -8.12 -14.10
CA TRP A 202 1.28 -7.46 -13.87
C TRP A 202 0.22 -8.44 -13.38
N VAL A 203 -0.22 -8.26 -12.14
CA VAL A 203 -1.25 -9.08 -11.49
C VAL A 203 -2.60 -8.39 -11.59
N ARG A 204 -3.55 -9.04 -12.26
CA ARG A 204 -4.96 -8.60 -12.31
C ARG A 204 -5.73 -9.22 -11.16
N GLN A 205 -6.18 -8.39 -10.23
CA GLN A 205 -6.88 -8.83 -9.03
C GLN A 205 -8.40 -8.80 -9.26
N PRO A 206 -9.13 -9.88 -8.94
CA PRO A 206 -10.58 -9.87 -9.05
C PRO A 206 -11.16 -8.88 -8.04
N TYR A 207 -12.11 -8.05 -8.49
CA TYR A 207 -12.88 -7.22 -7.58
C TYR A 207 -13.72 -8.11 -6.65
N ARG A 208 -13.67 -7.79 -5.36
CA ARG A 208 -14.54 -8.35 -4.34
C ARG A 208 -15.40 -7.22 -3.81
N ALA A 209 -16.71 -7.36 -3.91
CA ALA A 209 -17.61 -6.39 -3.30
C ALA A 209 -17.33 -6.31 -1.79
N PRO A 210 -17.32 -5.10 -1.19
CA PRO A 210 -17.30 -4.99 0.25
C PRO A 210 -18.44 -5.81 0.85
N VAL A 211 -18.15 -6.66 1.83
CA VAL A 211 -19.20 -7.37 2.56
C VAL A 211 -20.04 -6.30 3.26
N PRO A 212 -21.38 -6.25 3.06
CA PRO A 212 -22.22 -5.32 3.79
C PRO A 212 -21.99 -5.49 5.29
N ALA A 213 -21.72 -4.38 5.99
CA ALA A 213 -21.62 -4.35 7.44
C ALA A 213 -22.93 -4.72 8.12
#